data_AF-A0A6B2L7E2-F1
#
_entry.id   AF-A0A6B2L7E2-F1
#
_cell.length_a   1.000
_cell.length_b   1.000
_cell.length_c   1.000
_cell.angle_alpha   90.00
_cell.angle_beta   90.00
_cell.angle_gamma   90.00
#
_symmetry.space_group_name_H-M   'P 1'
#
loop_
_entity.id
_entity.type
_entity.pdbx_description
1 polymer ?
#
loop_
_entity_poly.entity_id
_entity_poly.type
_entity_poly.pdbx_seq_one_letter_code
_entity_poly.pdbx_strand_id
1 'polypeptide(L)'
;MKLRIEERKKALENKQNAEGDAILRKYQEEERESEEANRRIREGIEKRRKDLLEQRKAAEEAELRKYMEEEEASAKAALEARNKRKKEIEEKKKKDDEEANMRFLEEERKLLELTEKRKQQQLMRKKHLDSKREAQKQATLQRYLEEERAEEERKAKMRMQVEETKKMMEKRKKEEEAEILRKYKEEEEAEEARKAAMKLSIEETKKKREEIERRKNELMMKKFGKEQLEEEERKKLAQDKLAAKRAEIEAKKAALKANADQKFKESGTAGENSAIDDILSMASTATKSSAKPTGSGQAGTKKYTLERLRQKPAECDSLKLETYLTDDQFKTIFKMDREKFYTLGEWKQQEMKRKVGLF
;
A
#
# COMPACT_ATOMS: atom_id res chain seq x y z
N MET A 1 77.14 -60.71 180.24
CA MET A 1 76.80 -59.30 179.94
C MET A 1 77.20 -58.89 178.52
N LYS A 2 78.50 -58.94 178.14
CA LYS A 2 79.02 -58.48 176.83
C LYS A 2 78.20 -58.94 175.60
N LEU A 3 77.90 -60.24 175.47
CA LEU A 3 77.10 -60.78 174.35
C LEU A 3 75.77 -60.05 174.11
N ARG A 4 74.99 -59.71 175.16
CA ARG A 4 73.75 -58.93 175.03
C ARG A 4 73.97 -57.51 174.51
N ILE A 5 75.17 -56.95 174.66
CA ILE A 5 75.53 -55.64 174.12
C ILE A 5 75.85 -55.78 172.63
N GLU A 6 76.53 -56.85 172.22
CA GLU A 6 76.80 -57.15 170.80
C GLU A 6 75.53 -57.51 170.05
N GLU A 7 74.66 -58.35 170.61
CA GLU A 7 73.32 -58.65 170.07
C GLU A 7 72.48 -57.38 169.90
N ARG A 8 72.46 -56.51 170.91
CA ARG A 8 71.70 -55.24 170.85
C ARG A 8 72.34 -54.23 169.90
N LYS A 9 73.67 -54.21 169.76
CA LYS A 9 74.39 -53.40 168.78
C LYS A 9 74.09 -53.86 167.36
N LYS A 10 74.15 -55.18 167.10
CA LYS A 10 73.80 -55.80 165.81
C LYS A 10 72.31 -55.63 165.47
N ALA A 11 71.42 -55.63 166.47
CA ALA A 11 70.01 -55.33 166.28
C ALA A 11 69.77 -53.84 165.96
N LEU A 12 70.51 -52.91 166.58
CA LEU A 12 70.49 -51.49 166.23
C LEU A 12 71.06 -51.24 164.84
N GLU A 13 72.18 -51.87 164.49
CA GLU A 13 72.83 -51.81 163.18
C GLU A 13 71.92 -52.38 162.07
N ASN A 14 71.30 -53.54 162.29
CA ASN A 14 70.27 -54.07 161.40
C ASN A 14 69.05 -53.15 161.30
N LYS A 15 68.65 -52.46 162.37
CA LYS A 15 67.53 -51.51 162.35
C LYS A 15 67.88 -50.24 161.59
N GLN A 16 69.08 -49.70 161.76
CA GLN A 16 69.58 -48.54 161.02
C GLN A 16 69.77 -48.86 159.53
N ASN A 17 70.26 -50.06 159.21
CA ASN A 17 70.36 -50.54 157.83
C ASN A 17 68.96 -50.75 157.21
N ALA A 18 68.00 -51.31 157.95
CA ALA A 18 66.61 -51.47 157.49
C ALA A 18 65.88 -50.13 157.33
N GLU A 19 66.17 -49.14 158.19
CA GLU A 19 65.67 -47.76 158.05
C GLU A 19 66.31 -47.04 156.85
N GLY A 20 67.60 -47.25 156.62
CA GLY A 20 68.31 -46.79 155.42
C GLY A 20 67.76 -47.40 154.13
N ASP A 21 67.58 -48.73 154.09
CA ASP A 21 66.94 -49.44 152.98
C ASP A 21 65.51 -48.97 152.74
N ALA A 22 64.74 -48.68 153.80
CA ALA A 22 63.37 -48.17 153.67
C ALA A 22 63.35 -46.73 153.12
N ILE A 23 64.31 -45.88 153.48
CA ILE A 23 64.48 -44.54 152.92
C ILE A 23 64.92 -44.64 151.45
N LEU A 24 65.88 -45.51 151.12
CA LEU A 24 66.37 -45.71 149.76
C LEU A 24 65.27 -46.28 148.84
N ARG A 25 64.45 -47.22 149.32
CA ARG A 25 63.29 -47.72 148.57
C ARG A 25 62.26 -46.63 148.32
N LYS A 26 61.93 -45.81 149.33
CA LYS A 26 61.04 -44.66 149.15
C LYS A 26 61.58 -43.66 148.12
N TYR A 27 62.88 -43.38 148.13
CA TYR A 27 63.50 -42.52 147.12
C TYR A 27 63.42 -43.15 145.72
N GLN A 28 63.65 -44.45 145.57
CA GLN A 28 63.49 -45.18 144.31
C GLN A 28 62.02 -45.31 143.85
N GLU A 29 61.07 -45.30 144.78
CA GLU A 29 59.63 -45.29 144.50
C GLU A 29 59.19 -43.89 144.05
N GLU A 30 59.61 -42.82 144.74
CA GLU A 30 59.38 -41.42 144.37
C GLU A 30 60.06 -41.06 143.02
N GLU A 31 61.27 -41.56 142.78
CA GLU A 31 61.98 -41.42 141.51
C GLU A 31 61.22 -42.11 140.37
N ARG A 32 60.72 -43.34 140.57
CA ARG A 32 59.86 -44.03 139.58
C ARG A 32 58.51 -43.34 139.37
N GLU A 33 57.86 -42.85 140.42
CA GLU A 33 56.60 -42.10 140.29
C GLU A 33 56.82 -40.79 139.54
N SER A 34 57.95 -40.11 139.78
CA SER A 34 58.39 -38.94 139.02
C SER A 34 58.72 -39.28 137.56
N GLU A 35 59.42 -40.37 137.28
CA GLU A 35 59.68 -40.84 135.91
C GLU A 35 58.39 -41.23 135.18
N GLU A 36 57.45 -41.90 135.85
CA GLU A 36 56.14 -42.23 135.30
C GLU A 36 55.29 -40.97 135.05
N ALA A 37 55.28 -40.01 135.97
CA ALA A 37 54.59 -38.73 135.77
C ALA A 37 55.19 -37.97 134.58
N ASN A 38 56.52 -37.87 134.50
CA ASN A 38 57.24 -37.28 133.37
C ASN A 38 56.96 -38.03 132.06
N ARG A 39 56.87 -39.37 132.10
CA ARG A 39 56.52 -40.19 130.94
C ARG A 39 55.08 -39.92 130.48
N ARG A 40 54.09 -39.92 131.38
CA ARG A 40 52.69 -39.60 131.07
C ARG A 40 52.55 -38.18 130.51
N ILE A 41 53.32 -37.21 131.00
CA ILE A 41 53.40 -35.85 130.44
C ILE A 41 54.00 -35.87 129.02
N ARG A 42 55.11 -36.59 128.78
CA ARG A 42 55.73 -36.72 127.46
C ARG A 42 54.79 -37.39 126.45
N GLU A 43 54.15 -38.50 126.83
CA GLU A 43 53.17 -39.22 126.01
C GLU A 43 51.95 -38.33 125.69
N GLY A 44 51.47 -37.54 126.66
CA GLY A 44 50.40 -36.55 126.45
C GLY A 44 50.80 -35.42 125.49
N ILE A 45 52.03 -34.92 125.59
CA ILE A 45 52.59 -33.91 124.66
C ILE A 45 52.77 -34.51 123.25
N GLU A 46 53.28 -35.73 123.14
CA GLU A 46 53.48 -36.40 121.86
C GLU A 46 52.14 -36.70 121.18
N LYS A 47 51.15 -37.20 121.94
CA LYS A 47 49.77 -37.37 121.43
C LYS A 47 49.21 -36.04 120.94
N ARG A 48 49.25 -34.98 121.75
CA ARG A 48 48.74 -33.66 121.33
C ARG A 48 49.49 -33.09 120.11
N ARG A 49 50.78 -33.41 119.92
CA ARG A 49 51.53 -33.08 118.70
C ARG A 49 51.04 -33.88 117.48
N LYS A 50 50.73 -35.17 117.63
CA LYS A 50 50.12 -35.99 116.57
C LYS A 50 48.72 -35.48 116.21
N ASP A 51 47.87 -35.27 117.22
CA ASP A 51 46.50 -34.74 117.05
C ASP A 51 46.53 -33.38 116.31
N LEU A 52 47.45 -32.47 116.65
CA LEU A 52 47.62 -31.18 115.97
C LEU A 52 48.18 -31.29 114.54
N LEU A 53 49.07 -32.24 114.27
CA LEU A 53 49.59 -32.49 112.93
C LEU A 53 48.51 -33.13 112.02
N GLU A 54 47.66 -33.99 112.58
CA GLU A 54 46.53 -34.60 111.88
C GLU A 54 45.43 -33.56 111.61
N GLN A 55 45.09 -32.72 112.59
CA GLN A 55 44.20 -31.56 112.38
C GLN A 55 44.73 -30.60 111.32
N ARG A 56 46.05 -30.31 111.32
CA ARG A 56 46.67 -29.46 110.29
C ARG A 56 46.56 -30.10 108.90
N LYS A 57 46.89 -31.39 108.75
CA LYS A 57 46.76 -32.10 107.48
C LYS A 57 45.31 -32.15 106.99
N ALA A 58 44.36 -32.42 107.88
CA ALA A 58 42.93 -32.41 107.53
C ALA A 58 42.44 -31.03 107.09
N ALA A 59 42.98 -29.95 107.67
CA ALA A 59 42.70 -28.58 107.22
C ALA A 59 43.33 -28.28 105.84
N GLU A 60 44.60 -28.62 105.64
CA GLU A 60 45.31 -28.46 104.35
C GLU A 60 44.65 -29.29 103.23
N GLU A 61 44.21 -30.52 103.51
CA GLU A 61 43.42 -31.34 102.59
C GLU A 61 42.03 -30.75 102.30
N ALA A 62 41.34 -30.20 103.31
CA ALA A 62 40.03 -29.59 103.13
C ALA A 62 40.09 -28.27 102.34
N GLU A 63 41.18 -27.51 102.48
CA GLU A 63 41.46 -26.33 101.67
C GLU A 63 41.79 -26.72 100.22
N LEU A 64 42.64 -27.73 100.02
CA LEU A 64 42.96 -28.25 98.69
C LEU A 64 41.72 -28.82 97.97
N ARG A 65 40.83 -29.54 98.67
CA ARG A 65 39.56 -30.03 98.09
C ARG A 65 38.66 -28.89 97.63
N LYS A 66 38.52 -27.83 98.43
CA LYS A 66 37.76 -26.62 98.03
C LYS A 66 38.36 -25.95 96.79
N TYR A 67 39.68 -25.84 96.72
CA TYR A 67 40.36 -25.30 95.54
C TYR A 67 40.06 -26.13 94.27
N MET A 68 40.13 -27.46 94.39
CA MET A 68 39.79 -28.36 93.27
C MET A 68 38.30 -28.28 92.88
N GLU A 69 37.39 -28.22 93.85
CA GLU A 69 35.94 -28.03 93.61
C GLU A 69 35.64 -26.68 92.94
N GLU A 70 36.37 -25.62 93.30
CA GLU A 70 36.25 -24.28 92.68
C GLU A 70 36.84 -24.26 91.25
N GLU A 71 37.99 -24.88 91.00
CA GLU A 71 38.52 -25.04 89.64
C GLU A 71 37.61 -25.91 88.76
N GLU A 72 37.05 -27.01 89.26
CA GLU A 72 36.10 -27.83 88.52
C GLU A 72 34.80 -27.06 88.20
N ALA A 73 34.27 -26.30 89.16
CA ALA A 73 33.10 -25.43 88.95
C ALA A 73 33.39 -24.34 87.91
N SER A 74 34.56 -23.70 87.99
CA SER A 74 35.02 -22.66 87.05
C SER A 74 35.23 -23.22 85.64
N ALA A 75 35.90 -24.37 85.52
CA ALA A 75 36.13 -25.06 84.25
C ALA A 75 34.81 -25.52 83.60
N LYS A 76 33.87 -26.02 84.40
CA LYS A 76 32.52 -26.38 83.95
C LYS A 76 31.74 -25.15 83.47
N ALA A 77 31.74 -24.05 84.23
CA ALA A 77 31.09 -22.80 83.83
C ALA A 77 31.68 -22.23 82.52
N ALA A 78 33.01 -22.29 82.36
CA ALA A 78 33.69 -21.89 81.12
C ALA A 78 33.32 -22.79 79.93
N LEU A 79 33.18 -24.11 80.15
CA LEU A 79 32.73 -25.05 79.12
C LEU A 79 31.25 -24.82 78.72
N GLU A 80 30.37 -24.59 79.69
CA GLU A 80 28.96 -24.28 79.46
C GLU A 80 28.81 -22.94 78.72
N ALA A 81 29.54 -21.90 79.11
CA ALA A 81 29.58 -20.61 78.40
C ALA A 81 30.10 -20.76 76.96
N ARG A 82 31.16 -21.55 76.74
CA ARG A 82 31.68 -21.87 75.40
C ARG A 82 30.64 -22.61 74.54
N ASN A 83 29.89 -23.53 75.13
CA ASN A 83 28.87 -24.30 74.42
C ASN A 83 27.60 -23.47 74.14
N LYS A 84 27.21 -22.56 75.05
CA LYS A 84 26.15 -21.56 74.81
C LYS A 84 26.53 -20.64 73.64
N ARG A 85 27.74 -20.09 73.63
CA ARG A 85 28.24 -19.24 72.55
C ARG A 85 28.35 -19.97 71.20
N LYS A 86 28.66 -21.28 71.19
CA LYS A 86 28.58 -22.09 69.95
C LYS A 86 27.15 -22.15 69.41
N LYS A 87 26.16 -22.47 70.24
CA LYS A 87 24.74 -22.52 69.84
C LYS A 87 24.26 -21.17 69.31
N GLU A 88 24.58 -20.07 69.99
CA GLU A 88 24.25 -18.70 69.54
C GLU A 88 24.85 -18.38 68.16
N ILE A 89 26.07 -18.84 67.87
CA ILE A 89 26.71 -18.68 66.55
C ILE A 89 26.04 -19.57 65.49
N GLU A 90 25.66 -20.81 65.82
CA GLU A 90 24.95 -21.71 64.90
C GLU A 90 23.53 -21.25 64.60
N GLU A 91 22.79 -20.76 65.60
CA GLU A 91 21.46 -20.15 65.43
C GLU A 91 21.54 -18.85 64.65
N LYS A 92 22.57 -18.01 64.87
CA LYS A 92 22.77 -16.83 64.04
C LYS A 92 23.06 -17.21 62.59
N LYS A 93 23.98 -18.15 62.34
CA LYS A 93 24.28 -18.60 60.97
C LYS A 93 23.03 -19.08 60.23
N LYS A 94 22.21 -19.93 60.87
CA LYS A 94 20.94 -20.39 60.30
C LYS A 94 20.01 -19.22 59.92
N LYS A 95 19.90 -18.20 60.76
CA LYS A 95 19.10 -16.99 60.45
C LYS A 95 19.71 -16.16 59.32
N ASP A 96 21.02 -15.96 59.31
CA ASP A 96 21.74 -15.26 58.25
C ASP A 96 21.58 -16.00 56.89
N ASP A 97 21.63 -17.35 56.90
CA ASP A 97 21.42 -18.24 55.74
C ASP A 97 19.94 -18.24 55.28
N GLU A 98 18.98 -18.30 56.21
CA GLU A 98 17.53 -18.21 55.95
C GLU A 98 17.15 -16.84 55.35
N GLU A 99 17.70 -15.74 55.88
CA GLU A 99 17.53 -14.41 55.30
C GLU A 99 18.13 -14.31 53.89
N ALA A 100 19.33 -14.86 53.66
CA ALA A 100 19.95 -14.87 52.34
C ALA A 100 19.10 -15.64 51.31
N ASN A 101 18.58 -16.81 51.69
CA ASN A 101 17.68 -17.60 50.86
C ASN A 101 16.35 -16.87 50.56
N MET A 102 15.76 -16.20 51.57
CA MET A 102 14.54 -15.40 51.36
C MET A 102 14.77 -14.21 50.42
N ARG A 103 15.92 -13.52 50.53
CA ARG A 103 16.29 -12.43 49.61
C ARG A 103 16.49 -12.93 48.17
N PHE A 104 17.11 -14.10 47.99
CA PHE A 104 17.26 -14.75 46.68
C PHE A 104 15.90 -15.09 46.05
N LEU A 105 14.99 -15.70 46.81
CA LEU A 105 13.63 -16.02 46.35
C LEU A 105 12.80 -14.76 46.02
N GLU A 106 13.01 -13.66 46.75
CA GLU A 106 12.43 -12.36 46.40
C GLU A 106 12.99 -11.78 45.11
N GLU A 107 14.30 -11.88 44.87
CA GLU A 107 14.93 -11.40 43.64
C GLU A 107 14.47 -12.21 42.42
N GLU A 108 14.38 -13.55 42.55
CA GLU A 108 13.83 -14.41 41.51
C GLU A 108 12.37 -14.05 41.18
N ARG A 109 11.52 -13.79 42.20
CA ARG A 109 10.14 -13.31 42.00
C ARG A 109 10.09 -11.96 41.28
N LYS A 110 10.94 -10.99 41.66
CA LYS A 110 11.02 -9.67 41.01
C LYS A 110 11.50 -9.80 39.55
N LEU A 111 12.43 -10.70 39.28
CA LEU A 111 12.89 -11.01 37.93
C LEU A 111 11.77 -11.64 37.09
N LEU A 112 11.04 -12.63 37.63
CA LEU A 112 9.89 -13.25 36.96
C LEU A 112 8.83 -12.21 36.61
N GLU A 113 8.40 -11.38 37.58
CA GLU A 113 7.43 -10.30 37.36
C GLU A 113 7.90 -9.32 36.27
N LEU A 114 9.19 -8.99 36.23
CA LEU A 114 9.78 -8.15 35.17
C LEU A 114 9.76 -8.84 33.80
N THR A 115 10.00 -10.16 33.73
CA THR A 115 9.84 -10.90 32.46
C THR A 115 8.38 -10.97 32.01
N GLU A 116 7.41 -11.06 32.93
CA GLU A 116 5.99 -11.06 32.61
C GLU A 116 5.53 -9.69 32.12
N LYS A 117 5.91 -8.60 32.80
CA LYS A 117 5.69 -7.23 32.31
C LYS A 117 6.29 -7.03 30.92
N ARG A 118 7.48 -7.57 30.63
CA ARG A 118 8.10 -7.55 29.30
C ARG A 118 7.30 -8.36 28.26
N LYS A 119 6.83 -9.57 28.61
CA LYS A 119 5.96 -10.40 27.74
C LYS A 119 4.62 -9.69 27.45
N GLN A 120 4.00 -9.07 28.45
CA GLN A 120 2.76 -8.29 28.30
C GLN A 120 2.97 -7.08 27.37
N GLN A 121 4.06 -6.31 27.54
CA GLN A 121 4.41 -5.21 26.64
C GLN A 121 4.64 -5.68 25.19
N GLN A 122 5.29 -6.83 25.00
CA GLN A 122 5.46 -7.44 23.67
C GLN A 122 4.11 -7.86 23.07
N LEU A 123 3.22 -8.47 23.85
CA LEU A 123 1.87 -8.85 23.41
C LEU A 123 1.02 -7.63 23.02
N MET A 124 1.07 -6.55 23.81
CA MET A 124 0.36 -5.30 23.50
C MET A 124 0.93 -4.63 22.24
N ARG A 125 2.26 -4.60 22.07
CA ARG A 125 2.89 -4.14 20.82
C ARG A 125 2.47 -4.99 19.62
N LYS A 126 2.38 -6.31 19.77
CA LYS A 126 1.88 -7.20 18.70
C LYS A 126 0.43 -6.89 18.34
N LYS A 127 -0.48 -6.85 19.32
CA LYS A 127 -1.90 -6.49 19.11
C LYS A 127 -2.06 -5.14 18.39
N HIS A 128 -1.29 -4.13 18.79
CA HIS A 128 -1.29 -2.82 18.14
C HIS A 128 -0.76 -2.87 16.69
N LEU A 129 0.30 -3.65 16.41
CA LEU A 129 0.82 -3.80 15.05
C LEU A 129 -0.15 -4.56 14.13
N ASP A 130 -0.80 -5.60 14.64
CA ASP A 130 -1.77 -6.38 13.87
C ASP A 130 -3.07 -5.59 13.62
N SER A 131 -3.58 -4.86 14.62
CA SER A 131 -4.68 -3.88 14.44
C SER A 131 -4.31 -2.76 13.45
N LYS A 132 -3.07 -2.25 13.50
CA LYS A 132 -2.60 -1.25 12.51
C LYS A 132 -2.54 -1.82 11.08
N ARG A 133 -2.18 -3.10 10.91
CA ARG A 133 -2.21 -3.80 9.62
C ARG A 133 -3.64 -4.00 9.12
N GLU A 134 -4.58 -4.31 10.01
CA GLU A 134 -6.00 -4.44 9.67
C GLU A 134 -6.61 -3.09 9.26
N ALA A 135 -6.35 -2.01 10.00
CA ALA A 135 -6.75 -0.66 9.63
C ALA A 135 -6.14 -0.23 8.28
N GLN A 136 -4.87 -0.58 8.01
CA GLN A 136 -4.26 -0.34 6.69
C GLN A 136 -4.95 -1.14 5.57
N LYS A 137 -5.29 -2.41 5.78
CA LYS A 137 -6.05 -3.23 4.81
C LYS A 137 -7.44 -2.63 4.54
N GLN A 138 -8.15 -2.23 5.59
CA GLN A 138 -9.46 -1.58 5.48
C GLN A 138 -9.37 -0.26 4.71
N ALA A 139 -8.39 0.58 5.00
CA ALA A 139 -8.16 1.83 4.27
C ALA A 139 -7.79 1.60 2.79
N THR A 140 -7.03 0.54 2.46
CA THR A 140 -6.80 0.18 1.04
C THR A 140 -8.06 -0.35 0.35
N LEU A 141 -8.89 -1.12 1.05
CA LEU A 141 -10.16 -1.63 0.50
C LEU A 141 -11.16 -0.49 0.27
N GLN A 142 -11.25 0.47 1.19
CA GLN A 142 -12.07 1.67 1.04
C GLN A 142 -11.66 2.48 -0.20
N ARG A 143 -10.35 2.68 -0.42
CA ARG A 143 -9.86 3.37 -1.63
C ARG A 143 -10.23 2.66 -2.92
N TYR A 144 -10.16 1.32 -2.99
CA TYR A 144 -10.60 0.59 -4.17
C TYR A 144 -12.11 0.75 -4.42
N LEU A 145 -12.94 0.75 -3.37
CA LEU A 145 -14.39 0.98 -3.48
C LEU A 145 -14.73 2.43 -3.85
N GLU A 146 -13.93 3.41 -3.43
CA GLU A 146 -14.03 4.82 -3.84
C GLU A 146 -13.61 5.02 -5.31
N GLU A 147 -12.54 4.35 -5.75
CA GLU A 147 -12.07 4.37 -7.13
C GLU A 147 -13.06 3.69 -8.09
N GLU A 148 -13.62 2.55 -7.69
CA GLU A 148 -14.68 1.84 -8.43
C GLU A 148 -15.92 2.71 -8.62
N ARG A 149 -16.42 3.35 -7.54
CA ARG A 149 -17.52 4.33 -7.63
C ARG A 149 -17.17 5.52 -8.51
N ALA A 150 -15.97 6.08 -8.40
CA ALA A 150 -15.53 7.18 -9.25
C ALA A 150 -15.43 6.77 -10.73
N GLU A 151 -15.08 5.52 -11.03
CA GLU A 151 -15.20 4.98 -12.39
C GLU A 151 -16.66 4.81 -12.83
N GLU A 152 -17.57 4.32 -11.97
CA GLU A 152 -19.00 4.22 -12.29
C GLU A 152 -19.62 5.60 -12.56
N GLU A 153 -19.31 6.61 -11.76
CA GLU A 153 -19.74 8.00 -11.99
C GLU A 153 -19.18 8.56 -13.32
N ARG A 154 -17.91 8.29 -13.64
CA ARG A 154 -17.32 8.65 -14.94
C ARG A 154 -18.03 7.95 -16.11
N LYS A 155 -18.31 6.65 -15.98
CA LYS A 155 -19.04 5.84 -16.98
C LYS A 155 -20.48 6.34 -17.14
N ALA A 156 -21.16 6.70 -16.04
CA ALA A 156 -22.51 7.27 -16.06
C ALA A 156 -22.53 8.66 -16.71
N LYS A 157 -21.59 9.54 -16.38
CA LYS A 157 -21.45 10.86 -17.01
C LYS A 157 -21.18 10.76 -18.51
N MET A 158 -20.32 9.83 -18.93
CA MET A 158 -20.08 9.54 -20.35
C MET A 158 -21.36 9.03 -21.05
N ARG A 159 -22.14 8.15 -20.41
CA ARG A 159 -23.44 7.70 -20.94
C ARG A 159 -24.42 8.86 -21.12
N MET A 160 -24.53 9.78 -20.15
CA MET A 160 -25.38 10.96 -20.28
C MET A 160 -24.95 11.85 -21.46
N GLN A 161 -23.65 12.10 -21.64
CA GLN A 161 -23.14 12.88 -22.79
C GLN A 161 -23.42 12.19 -24.14
N VAL A 162 -23.34 10.86 -24.20
CA VAL A 162 -23.73 10.08 -25.39
C VAL A 162 -25.24 10.17 -25.65
N GLU A 163 -26.07 10.20 -24.60
CA GLU A 163 -27.52 10.34 -24.73
C GLU A 163 -27.93 11.77 -25.14
N GLU A 164 -27.29 12.80 -24.58
CA GLU A 164 -27.46 14.21 -24.95
C GLU A 164 -27.08 14.47 -26.40
N THR A 165 -25.90 13.98 -26.84
CA THR A 165 -25.47 14.11 -28.24
C THR A 165 -26.37 13.33 -29.19
N LYS A 166 -26.85 12.14 -28.81
CA LYS A 166 -27.87 11.39 -29.56
C LYS A 166 -29.19 12.18 -29.69
N LYS A 167 -29.68 12.79 -28.60
CA LYS A 167 -30.88 13.64 -28.61
C LYS A 167 -30.68 14.89 -29.50
N MET A 168 -29.51 15.52 -29.47
CA MET A 168 -29.21 16.64 -30.39
C MET A 168 -29.16 16.19 -31.85
N MET A 169 -28.57 15.04 -32.16
CA MET A 169 -28.55 14.49 -33.51
C MET A 169 -29.96 14.09 -34.01
N GLU A 170 -30.81 13.55 -33.15
CA GLU A 170 -32.21 13.24 -33.47
C GLU A 170 -33.06 14.51 -33.66
N LYS A 171 -32.84 15.55 -32.84
CA LYS A 171 -33.48 16.86 -33.01
C LYS A 171 -33.05 17.50 -34.33
N ARG A 172 -31.75 17.54 -34.61
CA ARG A 172 -31.19 18.07 -35.86
C ARG A 172 -31.73 17.32 -37.09
N LYS A 173 -31.81 15.98 -37.05
CA LYS A 173 -32.41 15.21 -38.15
C LYS A 173 -33.86 15.59 -38.40
N LYS A 174 -34.67 15.75 -37.35
CA LYS A 174 -36.08 16.20 -37.50
C LYS A 174 -36.19 17.62 -38.03
N GLU A 175 -35.22 18.48 -37.71
CA GLU A 175 -35.14 19.85 -38.24
C GLU A 175 -34.73 19.84 -39.73
N GLU A 176 -33.76 19.00 -40.12
CA GLU A 176 -33.35 18.78 -41.52
C GLU A 176 -34.47 18.12 -42.35
N GLU A 177 -35.16 17.11 -41.81
CA GLU A 177 -36.35 16.48 -42.42
C GLU A 177 -37.50 17.48 -42.59
N ALA A 178 -37.75 18.34 -41.59
CA ALA A 178 -38.76 19.39 -41.69
C ALA A 178 -38.38 20.49 -42.69
N GLU A 179 -37.10 20.87 -42.80
CA GLU A 179 -36.62 21.82 -43.80
C GLU A 179 -36.75 21.26 -45.22
N ILE A 180 -36.42 19.97 -45.42
CA ILE A 180 -36.64 19.26 -46.69
C ILE A 180 -38.14 19.25 -47.04
N LEU A 181 -39.01 18.92 -46.08
CA LEU A 181 -40.46 18.92 -46.29
C LEU A 181 -41.00 20.34 -46.57
N ARG A 182 -40.40 21.39 -46.00
CA ARG A 182 -40.73 22.79 -46.29
C ARG A 182 -40.33 23.17 -47.72
N LYS A 183 -39.13 22.77 -48.16
CA LYS A 183 -38.64 23.01 -49.53
C LYS A 183 -39.48 22.29 -50.59
N TYR A 184 -39.91 21.06 -50.33
CA TYR A 184 -40.82 20.36 -51.24
C TYR A 184 -42.17 21.08 -51.38
N LYS A 185 -42.71 21.67 -50.31
CA LYS A 185 -43.94 22.49 -50.38
C LYS A 185 -43.70 23.82 -51.11
N GLU A 186 -42.59 24.49 -50.84
CA GLU A 186 -42.20 25.71 -51.59
C GLU A 186 -42.00 25.43 -53.08
N GLU A 187 -41.50 24.24 -53.45
CA GLU A 187 -41.36 23.80 -54.85
C GLU A 187 -42.72 23.42 -55.47
N GLU A 188 -43.60 22.73 -54.73
CA GLU A 188 -44.97 22.40 -55.14
C GLU A 188 -45.82 23.67 -55.37
N GLU A 189 -45.83 24.61 -54.42
CA GLU A 189 -46.47 25.91 -54.54
C GLU A 189 -45.88 26.73 -55.72
N ALA A 190 -44.56 26.67 -55.93
CA ALA A 190 -43.92 27.33 -57.07
C ALA A 190 -44.26 26.66 -58.41
N GLU A 191 -44.46 25.34 -58.45
CA GLU A 191 -44.90 24.62 -59.65
C GLU A 191 -46.37 24.91 -59.96
N GLU A 192 -47.25 24.97 -58.95
CA GLU A 192 -48.64 25.44 -59.10
C GLU A 192 -48.69 26.89 -59.58
N ALA A 193 -47.87 27.79 -59.02
CA ALA A 193 -47.76 29.17 -59.47
C ALA A 193 -47.27 29.26 -60.93
N ARG A 194 -46.31 28.42 -61.34
CA ARG A 194 -45.87 28.31 -62.74
C ARG A 194 -46.99 27.78 -63.66
N LYS A 195 -47.73 26.75 -63.25
CA LYS A 195 -48.89 26.21 -63.98
C LYS A 195 -50.00 27.27 -64.13
N ALA A 196 -50.28 28.04 -63.07
CA ALA A 196 -51.24 29.14 -63.09
C ALA A 196 -50.78 30.28 -64.01
N ALA A 197 -49.52 30.71 -63.93
CA ALA A 197 -48.95 31.73 -64.81
C ALA A 197 -48.93 31.29 -66.29
N MET A 198 -48.61 30.02 -66.56
CA MET A 198 -48.69 29.43 -67.90
C MET A 198 -50.13 29.41 -68.42
N LYS A 199 -51.11 29.04 -67.59
CA LYS A 199 -52.54 29.10 -67.93
C LYS A 199 -52.99 30.53 -68.24
N LEU A 200 -52.60 31.52 -67.44
CA LEU A 200 -52.89 32.94 -67.70
C LEU A 200 -52.27 33.42 -69.02
N SER A 201 -51.03 33.02 -69.32
CA SER A 201 -50.37 33.30 -70.61
C SER A 201 -51.10 32.65 -71.81
N ILE A 202 -51.61 31.42 -71.63
CA ILE A 202 -52.47 30.74 -72.63
C ILE A 202 -53.81 31.48 -72.81
N GLU A 203 -54.41 31.99 -71.74
CA GLU A 203 -55.64 32.80 -71.83
C GLU A 203 -55.40 34.18 -72.44
N GLU A 204 -54.27 34.84 -72.17
CA GLU A 204 -53.86 36.07 -72.84
C GLU A 204 -53.61 35.86 -74.33
N THR A 205 -52.88 34.81 -74.71
CA THR A 205 -52.59 34.53 -76.12
C THR A 205 -53.85 34.11 -76.88
N LYS A 206 -54.81 33.43 -76.23
CA LYS A 206 -56.17 33.25 -76.76
C LYS A 206 -56.90 34.58 -76.95
N LYS A 207 -56.98 35.44 -75.94
CA LYS A 207 -57.61 36.78 -76.03
C LYS A 207 -56.98 37.65 -77.12
N LYS A 208 -55.65 37.64 -77.24
CA LYS A 208 -54.90 38.33 -78.31
C LYS A 208 -55.22 37.75 -79.70
N ARG A 209 -55.36 36.42 -79.82
CA ARG A 209 -55.79 35.75 -81.06
C ARG A 209 -57.25 36.06 -81.42
N GLU A 210 -58.15 36.12 -80.44
CA GLU A 210 -59.55 36.53 -80.59
C GLU A 210 -59.69 38.01 -80.95
N GLU A 211 -58.81 38.88 -80.42
CA GLU A 211 -58.75 40.29 -80.82
C GLU A 211 -58.21 40.44 -82.26
N ILE A 212 -57.19 39.65 -82.65
CA ILE A 212 -56.68 39.62 -84.02
C ILE A 212 -57.77 39.10 -84.99
N GLU A 213 -58.51 38.04 -84.62
CA GLU A 213 -59.70 37.57 -85.36
C GLU A 213 -60.76 38.66 -85.45
N ARG A 214 -61.10 39.34 -84.34
CA ARG A 214 -62.05 40.47 -84.36
C ARG A 214 -61.59 41.61 -85.27
N ARG A 215 -60.34 42.06 -85.18
CA ARG A 215 -59.78 43.10 -86.06
C ARG A 215 -59.74 42.65 -87.52
N LYS A 216 -59.47 41.37 -87.79
CA LYS A 216 -59.45 40.79 -89.14
C LYS A 216 -60.86 40.72 -89.72
N ASN A 217 -61.85 40.31 -88.94
CA ASN A 217 -63.26 40.29 -89.33
C ASN A 217 -63.83 41.71 -89.44
N GLU A 218 -63.45 42.65 -88.59
CA GLU A 218 -63.77 44.08 -88.71
C GLU A 218 -63.13 44.68 -89.97
N LEU A 219 -61.89 44.31 -90.30
CA LEU A 219 -61.23 44.69 -91.56
C LEU A 219 -61.91 44.05 -92.78
N MET A 220 -62.40 42.81 -92.69
CA MET A 220 -63.20 42.20 -93.75
C MET A 220 -64.56 42.90 -93.90
N MET A 221 -65.26 43.24 -92.81
CA MET A 221 -66.51 43.99 -92.87
C MET A 221 -66.30 45.43 -93.38
N LYS A 222 -65.19 46.09 -93.03
CA LYS A 222 -64.82 47.41 -93.58
C LYS A 222 -64.38 47.33 -95.05
N LYS A 223 -63.72 46.24 -95.46
CA LYS A 223 -63.43 45.97 -96.88
C LYS A 223 -64.73 45.72 -97.64
N PHE A 224 -65.59 44.83 -97.17
CA PHE A 224 -66.87 44.50 -97.81
C PHE A 224 -67.81 45.71 -97.84
N GLY A 225 -67.82 46.56 -96.81
CA GLY A 225 -68.55 47.84 -96.80
C GLY A 225 -67.97 48.86 -97.79
N LYS A 226 -66.64 48.94 -97.94
CA LYS A 226 -66.01 49.72 -99.01
C LYS A 226 -66.28 49.13 -100.40
N GLU A 227 -66.29 47.82 -100.52
CA GLU A 227 -66.49 47.09 -101.77
C GLU A 227 -67.96 47.20 -102.21
N GLN A 228 -68.92 47.20 -101.27
CA GLN A 228 -70.31 47.55 -101.55
C GLN A 228 -70.51 49.04 -101.85
N LEU A 229 -69.78 49.96 -101.21
CA LEU A 229 -69.80 51.38 -101.61
C LEU A 229 -69.19 51.59 -103.00
N GLU A 230 -68.08 50.92 -103.33
CA GLU A 230 -67.51 50.91 -104.69
C GLU A 230 -68.43 50.18 -105.67
N GLU A 231 -69.23 49.19 -105.24
CA GLU A 231 -70.23 48.53 -106.09
C GLU A 231 -71.48 49.41 -106.28
N GLU A 232 -71.91 50.18 -105.27
CA GLU A 232 -72.96 51.20 -105.39
C GLU A 232 -72.49 52.37 -106.25
N GLU A 233 -71.27 52.86 -106.08
CA GLU A 233 -70.67 53.85 -106.98
C GLU A 233 -70.53 53.29 -108.40
N ARG A 234 -70.13 52.01 -108.58
CA ARG A 234 -70.14 51.35 -109.90
C ARG A 234 -71.55 51.19 -110.46
N LYS A 235 -72.56 50.89 -109.66
CA LYS A 235 -73.97 50.77 -110.07
C LYS A 235 -74.54 52.13 -110.46
N LYS A 236 -74.28 53.17 -109.67
CA LYS A 236 -74.65 54.57 -109.94
C LYS A 236 -73.94 55.08 -111.19
N LEU A 237 -72.63 54.90 -111.30
CA LEU A 237 -71.84 55.20 -112.49
C LEU A 237 -72.27 54.36 -113.71
N ALA A 238 -72.78 53.14 -113.53
CA ALA A 238 -73.37 52.33 -114.60
C ALA A 238 -74.77 52.80 -115.00
N GLN A 239 -75.56 53.32 -114.05
CA GLN A 239 -76.89 53.90 -114.29
C GLN A 239 -76.76 55.25 -115.00
N ASP A 240 -75.82 56.10 -114.57
CA ASP A 240 -75.41 57.32 -115.25
C ASP A 240 -74.82 57.02 -116.63
N LYS A 241 -73.99 55.97 -116.77
CA LYS A 241 -73.51 55.49 -118.08
C LYS A 241 -74.60 54.86 -118.95
N LEU A 242 -75.71 54.36 -118.39
CA LEU A 242 -76.87 53.88 -119.14
C LEU A 242 -77.77 55.05 -119.60
N ALA A 243 -77.93 56.08 -118.78
CA ALA A 243 -78.56 57.34 -119.19
C ALA A 243 -77.73 58.03 -120.29
N ALA A 244 -76.43 58.18 -120.07
CA ALA A 244 -75.49 58.70 -121.07
C ALA A 244 -75.49 57.83 -122.34
N LYS A 245 -75.47 56.49 -122.25
CA LYS A 245 -75.55 55.63 -123.43
C LYS A 245 -76.88 55.68 -124.16
N ARG A 246 -78.01 56.02 -123.53
CA ARG A 246 -79.25 56.26 -124.28
C ARG A 246 -79.12 57.49 -125.17
N ALA A 247 -78.61 58.60 -124.65
CA ALA A 247 -78.30 59.79 -125.45
C ALA A 247 -77.18 59.52 -126.49
N GLU A 248 -76.14 58.78 -126.11
CA GLU A 248 -75.01 58.45 -126.98
C GLU A 248 -75.40 57.50 -128.13
N ILE A 249 -76.36 56.58 -127.92
CA ILE A 249 -76.87 55.69 -128.98
C ILE A 249 -77.69 56.48 -130.00
N GLU A 250 -78.48 57.46 -129.55
CA GLU A 250 -79.24 58.35 -130.44
C GLU A 250 -78.29 59.24 -131.26
N ALA A 251 -77.26 59.83 -130.63
CA ALA A 251 -76.21 60.59 -131.30
C ALA A 251 -75.33 59.73 -132.24
N LYS A 252 -74.93 58.52 -131.84
CA LYS A 252 -74.07 57.64 -132.65
C LYS A 252 -74.79 56.98 -133.82
N LYS A 253 -76.13 56.88 -133.79
CA LYS A 253 -76.92 56.54 -134.99
C LYS A 253 -76.88 57.64 -136.06
N ALA A 254 -76.70 58.91 -135.66
CA ALA A 254 -76.58 60.05 -136.57
C ALA A 254 -75.14 60.27 -137.08
N ALA A 255 -74.13 59.89 -136.31
CA ALA A 255 -72.72 60.20 -136.60
C ALA A 255 -72.10 59.34 -137.72
N LEU A 256 -71.60 58.14 -137.38
CA LEU A 256 -70.64 57.40 -138.19
C LEU A 256 -70.95 55.89 -138.17
N LYS A 257 -71.11 55.18 -139.31
CA LYS A 257 -70.81 55.51 -140.72
C LYS A 257 -69.32 55.66 -141.06
N ALA A 258 -68.41 55.31 -140.13
CA ALA A 258 -66.98 55.10 -140.37
C ALA A 258 -66.33 54.27 -139.23
N ASN A 259 -65.52 53.28 -139.62
CA ASN A 259 -64.43 52.58 -138.89
C ASN A 259 -64.72 51.94 -137.49
N ALA A 260 -64.31 50.72 -137.09
CA ALA A 260 -63.40 49.63 -137.52
C ALA A 260 -62.19 49.35 -136.58
N ASP A 261 -62.11 48.09 -136.08
CA ASP A 261 -60.95 47.27 -135.63
C ASP A 261 -60.17 47.42 -134.28
N GLN A 262 -59.66 46.25 -133.79
CA GLN A 262 -58.58 45.93 -132.76
C GLN A 262 -58.86 46.07 -131.21
N LYS A 263 -58.00 45.65 -130.22
CA LYS A 263 -57.42 44.34 -129.68
C LYS A 263 -56.57 44.60 -128.35
N PHE A 264 -56.02 43.71 -127.46
CA PHE A 264 -56.21 42.30 -126.92
C PHE A 264 -55.10 41.89 -125.84
N LYS A 265 -55.27 40.84 -124.95
CA LYS A 265 -54.28 40.07 -124.05
C LYS A 265 -53.72 40.69 -122.69
N GLU A 266 -53.04 40.06 -121.67
CA GLU A 266 -52.84 38.71 -120.98
C GLU A 266 -51.97 38.72 -119.64
N SER A 267 -51.62 37.54 -119.00
CA SER A 267 -50.66 37.22 -117.84
C SER A 267 -51.21 37.17 -116.35
N GLY A 268 -50.61 36.63 -115.24
CA GLY A 268 -49.40 35.81 -114.79
C GLY A 268 -49.26 35.80 -113.20
N THR A 269 -48.40 35.15 -112.35
CA THR A 269 -47.44 33.96 -112.26
C THR A 269 -46.82 33.77 -110.80
N ALA A 270 -46.26 32.60 -110.35
CA ALA A 270 -45.63 32.29 -108.99
C ALA A 270 -44.66 31.03 -109.00
N GLY A 271 -43.93 30.47 -107.96
CA GLY A 271 -43.70 30.62 -106.47
C GLY A 271 -42.73 29.54 -105.80
N GLU A 272 -42.62 29.42 -104.43
CA GLU A 272 -42.12 28.28 -103.53
C GLU A 272 -40.71 28.18 -102.76
N ASN A 273 -40.43 27.12 -101.94
CA ASN A 273 -39.70 27.08 -100.59
C ASN A 273 -38.73 25.86 -100.22
N SER A 274 -37.92 25.86 -99.09
CA SER A 274 -37.03 24.72 -98.54
C SER A 274 -36.38 24.86 -97.09
N ALA A 275 -35.85 23.80 -96.38
CA ALA A 275 -35.06 23.77 -95.06
C ALA A 275 -34.49 22.36 -94.55
N ILE A 276 -33.47 22.23 -93.60
CA ILE A 276 -33.06 21.03 -92.68
C ILE A 276 -31.68 21.13 -91.86
N ASP A 277 -31.41 20.32 -90.76
CA ASP A 277 -30.34 20.47 -89.68
C ASP A 277 -29.68 19.15 -88.98
N ASP A 278 -28.88 19.25 -87.85
CA ASP A 278 -28.34 18.27 -86.77
C ASP A 278 -27.03 17.35 -86.93
N ILE A 279 -26.26 16.70 -85.95
CA ILE A 279 -25.89 16.79 -84.46
C ILE A 279 -24.81 15.72 -83.85
N LEU A 280 -24.08 15.99 -82.70
CA LEU A 280 -23.54 15.13 -81.54
C LEU A 280 -22.23 14.17 -81.51
N SER A 281 -21.49 13.96 -80.34
CA SER A 281 -20.74 12.69 -79.78
C SER A 281 -19.77 12.79 -78.48
N MET A 282 -19.02 11.73 -77.98
CA MET A 282 -18.44 11.48 -76.56
C MET A 282 -17.06 10.68 -76.22
N ALA A 283 -16.54 10.66 -74.92
CA ALA A 283 -15.93 9.55 -74.01
C ALA A 283 -14.37 9.31 -73.60
N SER A 284 -13.99 8.80 -72.36
CA SER A 284 -12.63 8.22 -71.86
C SER A 284 -12.41 7.80 -70.31
N THR A 285 -11.45 6.87 -69.85
CA THR A 285 -11.04 6.46 -68.39
C THR A 285 -9.69 5.62 -68.12
N ALA A 286 -9.06 5.48 -66.87
CA ALA A 286 -7.96 4.46 -66.41
C ALA A 286 -7.41 4.42 -64.88
N THR A 287 -6.39 3.57 -64.44
CA THR A 287 -5.99 3.15 -63.00
C THR A 287 -4.49 2.68 -62.61
N LYS A 288 -4.12 2.34 -61.29
CA LYS A 288 -3.34 1.10 -60.74
C LYS A 288 -2.03 1.09 -59.77
N SER A 289 -2.03 0.34 -58.60
CA SER A 289 -1.01 -0.56 -57.84
C SER A 289 0.43 -0.27 -57.20
N SER A 290 0.92 -1.17 -56.28
CA SER A 290 2.33 -1.57 -55.81
C SER A 290 2.85 -1.12 -54.38
N ALA A 291 3.92 -1.61 -53.65
CA ALA A 291 4.70 -2.90 -53.43
C ALA A 291 5.75 -2.82 -52.22
N LYS A 292 6.42 -3.91 -51.68
CA LYS A 292 7.37 -3.90 -50.48
C LYS A 292 8.35 -5.14 -50.23
N PRO A 293 9.61 -5.02 -49.68
CA PRO A 293 10.60 -6.13 -49.35
C PRO A 293 11.20 -6.24 -47.87
N THR A 294 12.14 -7.20 -47.54
CA THR A 294 12.85 -7.43 -46.20
C THR A 294 14.20 -8.24 -46.29
N GLY A 295 15.11 -8.27 -45.27
CA GLY A 295 16.30 -9.18 -45.19
C GLY A 295 17.19 -9.13 -43.89
N SER A 296 18.06 -10.12 -43.60
CA SER A 296 18.92 -10.23 -42.38
C SER A 296 20.20 -11.12 -42.53
N GLY A 297 21.12 -11.15 -41.55
CA GLY A 297 22.36 -11.98 -41.57
C GLY A 297 23.12 -12.09 -40.22
N GLN A 298 23.99 -13.11 -40.07
CA GLN A 298 24.75 -13.43 -38.84
C GLN A 298 26.12 -12.72 -38.75
N ALA A 299 26.64 -12.52 -37.53
CA ALA A 299 27.93 -11.86 -37.27
C ALA A 299 28.81 -12.62 -36.27
N GLY A 300 30.14 -12.52 -36.42
CA GLY A 300 31.11 -13.01 -35.44
C GLY A 300 31.08 -12.22 -34.13
N THR A 301 31.43 -12.88 -33.02
CA THR A 301 31.27 -12.36 -31.65
C THR A 301 32.31 -11.30 -31.28
N LYS A 302 32.12 -10.07 -31.81
CA LYS A 302 32.84 -8.85 -31.43
C LYS A 302 32.95 -8.76 -29.89
N LYS A 303 34.17 -8.72 -29.36
CA LYS A 303 34.42 -8.52 -27.92
C LYS A 303 34.46 -7.02 -27.60
N TYR A 304 33.88 -6.63 -26.46
CA TYR A 304 33.69 -5.24 -26.07
C TYR A 304 34.11 -4.99 -24.61
N THR A 305 34.57 -3.77 -24.33
CA THR A 305 34.87 -3.32 -22.96
C THR A 305 33.59 -3.10 -22.14
N LEU A 306 33.70 -3.25 -20.82
CA LEU A 306 32.60 -3.03 -19.87
C LEU A 306 31.86 -1.70 -20.08
N GLU A 307 32.59 -0.61 -20.29
CA GLU A 307 32.04 0.73 -20.47
C GLU A 307 31.14 0.81 -21.71
N ARG A 308 31.58 0.20 -22.82
CA ARG A 308 30.79 0.14 -24.06
C ARG A 308 29.57 -0.76 -23.91
N LEU A 309 29.66 -1.85 -23.14
CA LEU A 309 28.51 -2.73 -22.87
C LEU A 309 27.47 -2.08 -21.95
N ARG A 310 27.89 -1.24 -20.98
CA ARG A 310 26.99 -0.44 -20.14
C ARG A 310 26.15 0.57 -20.92
N GLN A 311 26.64 1.03 -22.08
CA GLN A 311 25.88 1.90 -22.99
C GLN A 311 24.83 1.16 -23.84
N LYS A 312 24.64 -0.17 -23.63
CA LYS A 312 23.67 -1.04 -24.31
C LYS A 312 23.60 -0.84 -25.85
N PRO A 313 24.72 -1.07 -26.58
CA PRO A 313 24.78 -0.89 -28.02
C PRO A 313 23.82 -1.86 -28.74
N ALA A 314 23.05 -1.35 -29.70
CA ALA A 314 21.94 -2.05 -30.35
C ALA A 314 22.32 -3.34 -31.13
N GLU A 315 23.61 -3.59 -31.36
CA GLU A 315 24.12 -4.84 -31.94
C GLU A 315 24.25 -6.00 -30.93
N CYS A 316 24.06 -5.77 -29.63
CA CYS A 316 24.30 -6.77 -28.58
C CYS A 316 23.00 -7.24 -27.90
N ASP A 317 22.91 -8.54 -27.61
CA ASP A 317 21.84 -9.12 -26.78
C ASP A 317 21.92 -8.56 -25.35
N SER A 318 20.91 -7.77 -24.98
CA SER A 318 20.79 -7.12 -23.67
C SER A 318 20.64 -8.11 -22.51
N LEU A 319 20.17 -9.34 -22.77
CA LEU A 319 20.04 -10.39 -21.77
C LEU A 319 21.36 -11.14 -21.53
N LYS A 320 22.32 -11.05 -22.47
CA LYS A 320 23.56 -11.85 -22.51
C LYS A 320 24.82 -11.00 -22.69
N LEU A 321 24.82 -9.76 -22.21
CA LEU A 321 25.94 -8.80 -22.30
C LEU A 321 27.28 -9.37 -21.79
N GLU A 322 27.27 -10.31 -20.85
CA GLU A 322 28.46 -10.98 -20.32
C GLU A 322 29.17 -11.90 -21.32
N THR A 323 28.48 -12.36 -22.37
CA THR A 323 29.09 -13.18 -23.45
C THR A 323 30.08 -12.39 -24.29
N TYR A 324 29.87 -11.07 -24.41
CA TYR A 324 30.70 -10.14 -25.19
C TYR A 324 31.95 -9.65 -24.44
N LEU A 325 32.08 -9.91 -23.14
CA LEU A 325 33.32 -9.66 -22.39
C LEU A 325 34.42 -10.66 -22.78
N THR A 326 35.68 -10.22 -22.75
CA THR A 326 36.83 -11.15 -22.71
C THR A 326 36.91 -11.83 -21.34
N ASP A 327 37.58 -12.98 -21.27
CA ASP A 327 37.60 -13.78 -20.05
C ASP A 327 38.39 -13.13 -18.90
N ASP A 328 39.43 -12.35 -19.21
CA ASP A 328 40.14 -11.53 -18.22
C ASP A 328 39.23 -10.46 -17.63
N GLN A 329 38.48 -9.73 -18.48
CA GLN A 329 37.52 -8.73 -18.02
C GLN A 329 36.40 -9.38 -17.20
N PHE A 330 35.86 -10.50 -17.67
CA PHE A 330 34.85 -11.28 -16.95
C PHE A 330 35.35 -11.65 -15.55
N LYS A 331 36.59 -12.16 -15.45
CA LYS A 331 37.23 -12.55 -14.20
C LYS A 331 37.52 -11.35 -13.28
N THR A 332 37.92 -10.20 -13.83
CA THR A 332 38.06 -8.96 -13.06
C THR A 332 36.73 -8.45 -12.50
N ILE A 333 35.66 -8.50 -13.31
CA ILE A 333 34.33 -7.94 -12.99
C ILE A 333 33.55 -8.83 -12.01
N PHE A 334 33.47 -10.13 -12.28
CA PHE A 334 32.70 -11.08 -11.47
C PHE A 334 33.52 -11.79 -10.39
N LYS A 335 34.85 -11.62 -10.38
CA LYS A 335 35.81 -12.27 -9.46
C LYS A 335 35.75 -13.81 -9.50
N MET A 336 35.32 -14.38 -10.62
CA MET A 336 35.21 -15.82 -10.88
C MET A 336 35.35 -16.12 -12.37
N ASP A 337 35.66 -17.36 -12.70
CA ASP A 337 35.78 -17.85 -14.08
C ASP A 337 34.40 -18.02 -14.74
N ARG A 338 34.31 -17.94 -16.07
CA ARG A 338 33.04 -17.97 -16.83
C ARG A 338 32.20 -19.23 -16.54
N GLU A 339 32.84 -20.38 -16.42
CA GLU A 339 32.22 -21.68 -16.11
C GLU A 339 31.58 -21.70 -14.71
N LYS A 340 32.26 -21.09 -13.72
CA LYS A 340 31.77 -20.96 -12.34
C LYS A 340 30.58 -20.02 -12.22
N PHE A 341 30.48 -19.04 -13.12
CA PHE A 341 29.31 -18.16 -13.17
C PHE A 341 28.07 -18.89 -13.73
N TYR A 342 28.21 -19.62 -14.83
CA TYR A 342 27.08 -20.34 -15.44
C TYR A 342 26.61 -21.57 -14.64
N THR A 343 27.41 -22.07 -13.70
CA THR A 343 26.99 -23.09 -12.72
C THR A 343 26.26 -22.52 -11.50
N LEU A 344 26.17 -21.18 -11.34
CA LEU A 344 25.29 -20.56 -10.35
C LEU A 344 23.83 -20.62 -10.81
N GLY A 345 22.89 -20.77 -9.87
CA GLY A 345 21.45 -20.62 -10.17
C GLY A 345 21.12 -19.25 -10.75
N GLU A 346 20.15 -19.19 -11.67
CA GLU A 346 19.88 -18.02 -12.52
C GLU A 346 19.66 -16.73 -11.71
N TRP A 347 18.93 -16.80 -10.59
CA TRP A 347 18.70 -15.66 -9.69
C TRP A 347 20.00 -14.97 -9.25
N LYS A 348 21.06 -15.76 -9.04
CA LYS A 348 22.38 -15.28 -8.62
C LYS A 348 23.16 -14.70 -9.79
N GLN A 349 23.06 -15.30 -10.98
CA GLN A 349 23.58 -14.70 -12.22
C GLN A 349 22.94 -13.32 -12.45
N GLN A 350 21.61 -13.20 -12.33
CA GLN A 350 20.88 -11.93 -12.46
C GLN A 350 21.20 -10.92 -11.34
N GLU A 351 21.43 -11.36 -10.09
CA GLU A 351 21.91 -10.49 -9.01
C GLU A 351 23.29 -9.89 -9.34
N MET A 352 24.22 -10.73 -9.80
CA MET A 352 25.57 -10.30 -10.19
C MET A 352 25.54 -9.38 -11.41
N LYS A 353 24.76 -9.70 -12.46
CA LYS A 353 24.54 -8.83 -13.64
C LYS A 353 24.04 -7.43 -13.23
N ARG A 354 23.05 -7.37 -12.32
CA ARG A 354 22.54 -6.10 -11.79
C ARG A 354 23.60 -5.32 -11.01
N LYS A 355 24.40 -5.98 -10.16
CA LYS A 355 25.49 -5.33 -9.39
C LYS A 355 26.56 -4.67 -10.25
N VAL A 356 26.81 -5.18 -11.47
CA VAL A 356 27.85 -4.63 -12.38
C VAL A 356 27.30 -3.68 -13.44
N GLY A 357 25.96 -3.55 -13.54
CA GLY A 357 25.28 -2.72 -14.55
C GLY A 357 25.15 -3.38 -15.92
N LEU A 358 25.04 -4.71 -15.97
CA LEU A 358 24.89 -5.53 -17.19
C LEU A 358 23.57 -6.33 -17.18
N PHE A 359 22.48 -5.66 -16.80
CA PHE A 359 21.09 -6.13 -16.81
C PHE A 359 20.24 -5.00 -17.41
#